data_AF-A0AAV2PAZ0-F1
#
_entry.id   AF-A0AAV2PAZ0-F1
#
_cell.length_a   1.000
_cell.length_b   1.000
_cell.length_c   1.000
_cell.angle_alpha   90.00
_cell.angle_beta   90.00
_cell.angle_gamma   90.00
#
_symmetry.space_group_name_H-M   'P 1'
#
loop_
_entity.id
_entity.type
_entity.pdbx_description
1 polymer ?
#
loop_
_entity_poly.entity_id
_entity_poly.type
_entity_poly.pdbx_seq_one_letter_code
_entity_poly.pdbx_strand_id
1 'polypeptide(L)'
;MDIVICNKCFIPMNRGKRPFNVTQCGHVFCPSCIQQVEEQCFQCKCNNPGHLPLEEPLMPKMISLLTPFSEILELLLNVEISRDNQMKITIQRFRILDNKYEMLKKHYLIGRRNIKILLDKYTILKTVKKKLDEELKQLQQMQKTPQSTSNAPMSSGSISLNSRYSSGNSLLHHLKFFNLNLSNTTDAMIAHAIHQSKETAKVDDSGSPKSIKFFFTSK
;
A
#
# COMPACT_ATOMS: atom_id res chain seq x y z
N MET A 1 4.76 6.23 -30.62
CA MET A 1 5.96 6.87 -30.05
C MET A 1 6.03 6.49 -28.60
N ASP A 2 7.11 5.80 -28.27
CA ASP A 2 7.30 5.08 -27.02
C ASP A 2 7.20 5.96 -25.79
N ILE A 3 6.63 5.39 -24.73
CA ILE A 3 6.29 6.08 -23.49
C ILE A 3 7.59 6.41 -22.77
N VAL A 4 8.21 7.53 -23.13
CA VAL A 4 9.33 8.10 -22.38
C VAL A 4 8.81 8.46 -20.99
N ILE A 5 9.49 7.96 -19.96
CA ILE A 5 9.13 8.18 -18.56
C ILE A 5 10.27 8.89 -17.84
N CYS A 6 9.95 9.65 -16.80
CA CYS A 6 10.96 10.23 -15.93
C CYS A 6 11.61 9.12 -15.10
N ASN A 7 12.92 8.97 -15.17
CA ASN A 7 13.69 7.97 -14.45
C ASN A 7 13.75 8.25 -12.94
N LYS A 8 13.25 9.40 -12.45
CA LYS A 8 13.13 9.68 -11.00
C LYS A 8 11.72 9.48 -10.46
N CYS A 9 10.74 10.21 -10.99
CA CYS A 9 9.36 10.19 -10.49
C CYS A 9 8.41 9.31 -11.31
N PHE A 10 8.90 8.72 -12.40
CA PHE A 10 8.17 7.78 -13.25
C PHE A 10 6.90 8.35 -13.91
N ILE A 11 6.77 9.68 -13.95
CA ILE A 11 5.71 10.36 -14.70
C ILE A 11 5.97 10.17 -16.20
N PRO A 12 4.97 9.70 -16.97
CA PRO A 12 5.13 9.53 -18.40
C PRO A 12 5.04 10.89 -19.13
N MET A 13 5.71 11.00 -20.26
CA MET A 13 5.81 12.23 -21.05
C MET A 13 4.46 12.73 -21.58
N ASN A 14 3.45 11.87 -21.68
CA ASN A 14 2.07 12.24 -22.04
C ASN A 14 1.26 12.83 -20.88
N ARG A 15 1.71 12.69 -19.63
CA ARG A 15 1.06 13.27 -18.43
C ARG A 15 1.89 14.35 -17.76
N GLY A 16 3.21 14.37 -17.99
CA GLY A 16 4.12 15.36 -17.42
C GLY A 16 4.17 16.66 -18.24
N LYS A 17 4.60 17.75 -17.58
CA LYS A 17 4.98 18.97 -18.30
C LYS A 17 6.17 18.67 -19.21
N ARG A 18 6.10 19.11 -20.46
CA ARG A 18 7.20 19.04 -21.45
C ARG A 18 8.08 20.30 -21.35
N PRO A 19 9.32 20.26 -21.86
CA PRO A 19 10.01 19.09 -22.42
C PRO A 19 10.61 18.19 -21.32
N PHE A 20 10.71 16.89 -21.59
CA PHE A 20 11.54 16.01 -20.76
C PHE A 20 12.99 16.22 -21.14
N ASN A 21 13.95 15.91 -20.27
CA ASN A 21 15.37 16.10 -20.54
C ASN A 21 16.08 14.74 -20.50
N VAL A 22 16.91 14.45 -21.50
CA VAL A 22 17.81 13.31 -21.49
C VAL A 22 19.21 13.76 -21.06
N THR A 23 19.83 13.03 -20.13
CA THR A 23 21.19 13.32 -19.70
C THR A 23 22.24 12.67 -20.60
N GLN A 24 23.49 13.10 -20.48
CA GLN A 24 24.66 12.43 -21.07
C GLN A 24 24.85 10.99 -20.60
N CYS A 25 24.15 10.54 -19.57
CA CYS A 25 24.18 9.12 -19.20
C CYS A 25 22.96 8.34 -19.72
N GLY A 26 22.18 8.93 -20.62
CA GLY A 26 21.02 8.28 -21.26
C GLY A 26 19.77 8.17 -20.37
N HIS A 27 19.77 8.82 -19.21
CA HIS A 27 18.62 8.81 -18.30
C HIS A 27 17.71 10.00 -18.57
N VAL A 28 16.40 9.79 -18.53
CA VAL A 28 15.42 10.83 -18.86
C VAL A 28 14.76 11.37 -17.60
N PHE A 29 14.52 12.68 -17.51
CA PHE A 29 13.89 13.31 -16.35
C PHE A 29 12.84 14.34 -16.79
N CYS A 30 11.75 14.45 -16.04
CA CYS A 30 10.77 15.51 -16.26
C CYS A 30 11.33 16.87 -15.76
N PRO A 31 10.71 18.01 -16.14
CA PRO A 31 11.15 19.34 -15.70
C PRO A 31 11.28 19.49 -14.18
N SER A 32 10.41 18.85 -13.42
CA SER A 32 10.45 18.92 -11.95
C SER A 32 11.60 18.11 -11.34
N CYS A 33 12.16 17.16 -12.08
CA CYS A 33 13.23 16.29 -11.58
C CYS A 33 14.61 16.72 -12.07
N ILE A 34 14.71 17.39 -13.23
CA ILE A 34 16.00 17.73 -13.85
C ILE A 34 16.84 18.68 -12.99
N GLN A 35 16.22 19.63 -12.28
CA GLN A 35 16.93 20.55 -11.37
C GLN A 35 17.77 19.83 -10.32
N GLN A 36 17.33 18.65 -9.87
CA GLN A 36 18.07 17.87 -8.87
C GLN A 36 19.08 16.91 -9.50
N VAL A 37 19.07 16.75 -10.83
CA VAL A 37 20.00 15.92 -11.59
C VAL A 37 21.25 16.69 -11.98
N GLU A 38 21.20 18.02 -11.99
CA GLU A 38 22.32 18.91 -12.34
C GLU A 38 23.58 18.60 -11.53
N GLU A 39 23.46 18.14 -10.29
CA GLU A 39 24.59 17.72 -9.45
C GLU A 39 25.00 16.26 -9.69
N GLN A 40 24.01 15.35 -9.72
CA GLN A 40 24.25 13.93 -9.89
C GLN A 40 23.05 13.18 -10.46
N CYS A 41 23.31 12.29 -11.41
CA CYS A 41 22.28 11.40 -11.93
C CYS A 41 21.76 10.44 -10.85
N PHE A 42 20.45 10.44 -10.61
CA PHE A 42 19.82 9.54 -9.62
C PHE A 42 20.01 8.06 -9.92
N GLN A 43 20.14 7.69 -11.19
CA GLN A 43 20.21 6.31 -11.65
C GLN A 43 21.64 5.76 -11.63
N CYS A 44 22.58 6.39 -12.32
CA CYS A 44 23.96 5.88 -12.44
C CYS A 44 25.01 6.65 -11.64
N LYS A 45 24.60 7.64 -10.84
CA LYS A 45 25.51 8.46 -10.01
C LYS A 45 26.58 9.24 -10.79
N CYS A 46 26.41 9.39 -12.11
CA CYS A 46 27.25 10.27 -12.91
C CYS A 46 27.12 11.72 -12.41
N ASN A 47 28.25 12.35 -12.10
CA ASN A 47 28.31 13.71 -11.57
C ASN A 47 28.17 14.74 -12.69
N ASN A 48 27.44 15.82 -12.42
CA ASN A 48 27.17 16.93 -13.33
C ASN A 48 26.87 16.49 -14.77
N PRO A 49 25.89 15.58 -14.99
CA PRO A 49 25.59 15.12 -16.32
C PRO A 49 24.98 16.28 -17.12
N GLY A 50 25.59 16.62 -18.26
CA GLY A 50 24.94 17.49 -19.23
C GLY A 50 23.56 16.93 -19.61
N HIS A 51 22.62 17.79 -19.97
CA HIS A 51 21.28 17.36 -20.34
C HIS A 51 20.75 18.14 -21.54
N LEU A 52 19.84 17.52 -22.29
CA LEU A 52 19.24 18.08 -23.48
C LEU A 52 17.71 17.91 -23.42
N PRO A 53 16.92 18.96 -23.70
CA PRO A 53 15.48 18.83 -23.81
C PRO A 53 15.09 17.96 -25.01
N LEU A 54 14.19 17.01 -24.75
CA LEU A 54 13.48 16.20 -25.73
C LEU A 54 12.28 17.00 -26.23
N GLU A 55 12.52 17.90 -27.18
CA GLU A 55 11.49 18.65 -27.89
C GLU A 55 11.10 17.96 -29.19
N GLU A 56 9.81 18.03 -29.54
CA GLU A 56 9.30 17.63 -30.86
C GLU A 56 9.22 18.86 -31.77
N PRO A 57 9.64 18.78 -33.05
CA PRO A 57 10.29 17.65 -33.68
C PRO A 57 11.72 17.48 -33.14
N LEU A 58 12.09 16.24 -32.80
CA LEU A 58 13.50 15.90 -32.58
C LEU A 58 14.17 16.16 -33.93
N MET A 59 14.77 17.33 -34.11
CA MET A 59 15.38 17.74 -35.36
C MET A 59 16.30 16.60 -35.80
N PRO A 60 16.03 15.94 -36.95
CA PRO A 60 16.92 14.90 -37.42
C PRO A 60 18.30 15.53 -37.54
N LYS A 61 19.23 15.16 -36.67
CA LYS A 61 20.64 15.39 -36.97
C LYS A 61 20.90 14.53 -38.19
N MET A 62 20.81 15.14 -39.38
CA MET A 62 21.23 14.48 -40.60
C MET A 62 22.69 14.11 -40.37
N ILE A 63 22.92 12.81 -40.16
CA ILE A 63 24.28 12.28 -40.13
C ILE A 63 24.83 12.58 -41.52
N SER A 64 25.90 13.37 -41.56
CA SER A 64 26.54 13.69 -42.82
C SER A 64 27.00 12.38 -43.46
N LEU A 65 26.86 12.25 -44.78
CA LEU A 65 27.46 11.14 -45.52
C LEU A 65 28.99 11.11 -45.36
N LEU A 66 29.58 12.21 -44.88
CA LEU A 66 31.00 12.35 -44.59
C LEU A 66 31.37 12.05 -43.14
N THR A 67 30.41 11.70 -42.28
CA THR A 67 30.69 11.31 -40.90
C THR A 67 31.52 10.03 -40.89
N PRO A 68 32.68 9.99 -40.23
CA PRO A 68 33.49 8.79 -40.14
C PRO A 68 32.68 7.59 -39.62
N PHE A 69 32.90 6.41 -40.20
CA PHE A 69 32.16 5.20 -39.83
C PHE A 69 32.28 4.85 -38.34
N SER A 70 33.42 5.17 -37.72
CA SER A 70 33.63 5.01 -36.27
C SER A 70 32.62 5.80 -35.43
N GLU A 71 32.30 7.04 -35.82
CA GLU A 71 31.32 7.87 -35.11
C GLU A 71 29.91 7.33 -35.28
N ILE A 72 29.59 6.78 -36.45
CA ILE A 72 28.29 6.14 -36.72
C ILE A 72 28.11 4.90 -35.83
N LEU A 73 29.15 4.05 -35.73
CA LEU A 73 29.13 2.88 -34.86
C LEU A 73 28.97 3.26 -33.38
N GLU A 74 29.68 4.30 -32.93
CA GLU A 74 29.56 4.80 -31.55
C GLU A 74 28.14 5.30 -31.26
N LEU A 75 27.53 6.03 -32.20
CA LEU A 75 26.14 6.48 -32.08
C LEU A 75 25.18 5.29 -31.95
N LEU A 76 25.29 4.28 -32.81
CA LEU A 76 24.44 3.09 -32.77
C LEU A 76 24.60 2.33 -31.45
N LEU A 77 25.83 2.19 -30.96
CA LEU A 77 26.10 1.55 -29.67
C LEU A 77 25.43 2.32 -28.51
N ASN A 78 25.51 3.64 -28.53
CA ASN A 78 24.90 4.50 -27.51
C ASN A 78 23.36 4.43 -27.53
N VAL A 79 22.74 4.29 -28.71
CA VAL A 79 21.29 4.06 -28.84
C VAL A 79 20.90 2.73 -28.20
N GLU A 80 21.64 1.65 -28.47
CA GLU A 80 21.33 0.33 -27.89
C GLU A 80 21.51 0.33 -26.36
N ILE A 81 22.60 0.91 -25.85
CA ILE A 81 22.82 1.05 -24.40
C ILE A 81 21.68 1.84 -23.75
N SER A 82 21.25 2.92 -24.39
CA SER A 82 20.14 3.75 -23.87
C SER A 82 18.83 2.96 -23.84
N ARG A 83 18.55 2.19 -24.88
CA ARG A 83 17.38 1.31 -24.97
C ARG A 83 17.40 0.24 -23.87
N ASP A 84 18.53 -0.41 -23.65
CA ASP A 84 18.70 -1.42 -22.60
C ASP A 84 18.48 -0.84 -21.20
N ASN A 85 19.02 0.36 -20.94
CA ASN A 85 18.82 1.04 -19.67
C ASN A 85 17.35 1.39 -19.43
N GLN A 86 16.63 1.85 -20.45
CA GLN A 86 15.20 2.11 -20.36
C GLN A 86 14.40 0.83 -20.12
N MET A 87 14.79 -0.29 -20.75
CA MET A 87 14.17 -1.59 -20.50
C MET A 87 14.38 -2.06 -19.05
N LYS A 88 15.60 -1.97 -18.52
CA LYS A 88 15.92 -2.34 -17.13
C LYS A 88 15.07 -1.57 -16.12
N ILE A 89 14.96 -0.26 -16.30
CA ILE A 89 14.15 0.62 -15.44
C ILE A 89 12.66 0.23 -15.52
N THR A 90 12.17 -0.08 -16.73
CA THR A 90 10.79 -0.51 -16.95
C THR A 90 10.50 -1.83 -16.24
N ILE A 91 11.38 -2.84 -16.37
CA ILE A 91 11.24 -4.14 -15.68
C ILE A 91 11.26 -3.96 -14.15
N GLN A 92 12.19 -3.14 -13.63
CA GLN A 92 12.25 -2.86 -12.19
C GLN A 92 10.94 -2.24 -11.69
N ARG A 93 10.34 -1.33 -12.47
CA ARG A 93 9.05 -0.73 -12.13
C ARG A 93 7.92 -1.75 -12.10
N PHE A 94 7.86 -2.66 -13.07
CA PHE A 94 6.87 -3.75 -13.06
C PHE A 94 6.99 -4.59 -11.80
N ARG A 95 8.20 -4.96 -11.38
CA ARG A 95 8.43 -5.70 -10.12
C ARG A 95 7.95 -4.92 -8.90
N ILE A 96 8.25 -3.62 -8.81
CA ILE A 96 7.79 -2.77 -7.69
C ILE A 96 6.25 -2.67 -7.66
N LEU A 97 5.62 -2.50 -8.82
CA LEU A 97 4.16 -2.43 -8.93
C LEU A 97 3.49 -3.76 -8.56
N ASP A 98 4.04 -4.88 -9.03
CA ASP A 98 3.55 -6.21 -8.71
C ASP A 98 3.61 -6.48 -7.19
N ASN A 99 4.73 -6.12 -6.56
CA ASN A 99 4.87 -6.20 -5.10
C ASN A 99 3.85 -5.33 -4.36
N LYS A 100 3.62 -4.09 -4.81
CA LYS A 100 2.61 -3.19 -4.22
C LYS A 100 1.20 -3.77 -4.37
N TYR A 101 0.90 -4.33 -5.53
CA TYR A 101 -0.38 -4.96 -5.81
C TYR A 101 -0.62 -6.18 -4.91
N GLU A 102 0.36 -7.08 -4.80
CA GLU A 102 0.25 -8.27 -3.95
C GLU A 102 0.13 -7.90 -2.46
N MET A 103 0.83 -6.85 -2.00
CA MET A 103 0.65 -6.33 -0.64
C MET A 103 -0.77 -5.79 -0.42
N LEU A 104 -1.27 -4.96 -1.34
CA LEU A 104 -2.61 -4.39 -1.25
C LEU A 104 -3.69 -5.48 -1.27
N LYS A 105 -3.52 -6.49 -2.12
CA LYS A 105 -4.40 -7.67 -2.20
C LYS A 105 -4.43 -8.44 -0.89
N LYS A 106 -3.28 -8.66 -0.23
CA LYS A 106 -3.23 -9.27 1.11
C LYS A 106 -4.01 -8.44 2.13
N HIS A 107 -3.79 -7.13 2.16
CA HIS A 107 -4.49 -6.22 3.08
C HIS A 107 -6.01 -6.22 2.84
N TYR A 108 -6.43 -6.19 1.58
CA TYR A 108 -7.84 -6.28 1.21
C TYR A 108 -8.48 -7.58 1.70
N LEU A 109 -7.80 -8.73 1.52
CA LEU A 109 -8.30 -10.03 1.98
C LEU A 109 -8.43 -10.08 3.51
N ILE A 110 -7.47 -9.52 4.24
CA ILE A 110 -7.52 -9.39 5.71
C ILE A 110 -8.71 -8.51 6.12
N GLY A 111 -8.83 -7.32 5.54
CA GLY A 111 -9.93 -6.39 5.82
C GLY A 111 -11.29 -7.02 5.57
N ARG A 112 -11.45 -7.74 4.44
CA ARG A 112 -12.66 -8.48 4.10
C ARG A 112 -13.01 -9.54 5.16
N ARG A 113 -12.03 -10.30 5.66
CA ARG A 113 -12.25 -11.28 6.74
C ARG A 113 -12.66 -10.61 8.04
N ASN A 114 -12.00 -9.50 8.40
CA ASN A 114 -12.30 -8.75 9.62
C ASN A 114 -13.73 -8.20 9.60
N ILE A 115 -14.18 -7.64 8.48
CA ILE A 115 -15.56 -7.16 8.31
C ILE A 115 -16.55 -8.30 8.50
N LYS A 116 -16.29 -9.48 7.92
CA LYS A 116 -17.14 -10.66 8.09
C LYS A 116 -17.28 -11.05 9.57
N ILE A 117 -16.15 -11.16 10.28
CA ILE A 117 -16.13 -11.46 11.71
C ILE A 117 -16.91 -10.41 12.52
N LEU A 118 -16.76 -9.12 12.17
CA LEU A 118 -17.48 -8.05 12.84
C LEU A 118 -18.99 -8.14 12.63
N LEU A 119 -19.42 -8.48 11.41
CA LEU A 119 -20.82 -8.65 11.06
C LEU A 119 -21.45 -9.83 11.81
N ASP A 120 -20.73 -10.95 11.92
CA ASP A 120 -21.16 -12.12 12.68
C ASP A 120 -21.34 -11.76 14.17
N LYS A 121 -20.37 -11.06 14.77
CA LYS A 121 -20.45 -10.55 16.15
C LYS A 121 -21.63 -9.60 16.34
N TYR A 122 -21.83 -8.66 15.43
CA TYR A 122 -22.97 -7.73 15.47
C TYR A 122 -24.31 -8.46 15.45
N THR A 123 -24.44 -9.48 14.60
CA THR A 123 -25.67 -10.28 14.47
C THR A 123 -25.99 -11.04 15.76
N ILE A 124 -24.96 -11.62 16.40
CA ILE A 124 -25.10 -12.27 17.71
C ILE A 124 -25.56 -11.25 18.77
N LEU A 125 -24.86 -10.11 18.88
CA LEU A 125 -25.20 -9.07 19.86
C LEU A 125 -26.61 -8.51 19.65
N LYS A 126 -27.02 -8.30 18.40
CA LYS A 126 -28.37 -7.87 18.05
C LYS A 126 -29.43 -8.87 18.53
N THR A 127 -29.15 -10.16 18.38
CA THR A 127 -30.05 -11.23 18.84
C THR A 127 -30.12 -11.28 20.37
N VAL A 128 -28.98 -11.18 21.06
CA VAL A 128 -28.92 -11.12 22.53
C VAL A 128 -29.68 -9.90 23.07
N LYS A 129 -29.47 -8.73 22.47
CA LYS A 129 -30.19 -7.50 22.85
C LYS A 129 -31.70 -7.68 22.72
N LYS A 130 -32.16 -8.25 21.60
CA LYS A 130 -33.60 -8.49 21.36
C LYS A 130 -34.20 -9.39 22.46
N LYS A 131 -33.50 -10.46 22.84
CA LYS A 131 -33.95 -11.35 23.92
C LYS A 131 -34.04 -10.63 25.27
N LEU A 132 -33.01 -9.85 25.62
CA LEU A 132 -33.01 -9.06 26.85
C LEU A 132 -34.13 -8.03 26.88
N ASP A 133 -34.39 -7.35 25.76
CA ASP A 133 -35.49 -6.39 25.64
C ASP A 133 -36.87 -7.07 25.81
N GLU A 134 -37.03 -8.31 25.33
CA GLU A 134 -38.24 -9.13 25.52
C GLU A 134 -38.41 -9.57 26.99
N GLU A 135 -37.34 -10.06 27.63
CA GLU A 135 -37.34 -10.43 29.05
C GLU A 135 -37.66 -9.23 29.95
N LEU A 136 -37.08 -8.06 29.67
CA LEU A 136 -37.33 -6.84 30.43
C LEU A 136 -38.80 -6.38 30.31
N LYS A 137 -39.41 -6.51 29.13
CA LYS A 137 -40.84 -6.24 28.95
C LYS A 137 -41.72 -7.19 29.75
N GLN A 138 -41.39 -8.48 29.79
CA GLN A 138 -42.13 -9.47 30.58
C GLN A 138 -42.08 -9.14 32.08
N LEU A 139 -40.89 -8.81 32.60
CA LEU A 139 -40.72 -8.41 34.01
C LEU A 139 -41.52 -7.15 34.36
N GLN A 140 -41.52 -6.14 33.48
CA GLN A 140 -42.31 -4.92 33.68
C GLN A 140 -43.82 -5.16 33.62
N GLN A 141 -44.30 -6.12 32.82
CA GLN A 141 -45.72 -6.50 32.79
C GLN A 141 -46.14 -7.22 34.07
N MET A 142 -45.31 -8.14 34.59
CA MET A 142 -45.60 -8.81 35.86
C MET A 142 -45.71 -7.84 37.04
N GLN A 143 -44.86 -6.79 37.08
CA GLN A 143 -44.92 -5.75 38.13
C GLN A 143 -46.14 -4.81 38.03
N LYS A 144 -46.82 -4.76 36.88
CA LYS A 144 -47.99 -3.87 36.67
C LYS A 144 -49.33 -4.56 36.92
N THR A 145 -49.35 -5.85 37.26
CA THR A 145 -50.59 -6.56 37.61
C THR A 145 -51.01 -6.17 39.03
N PRO A 146 -52.14 -5.46 39.25
CA PRO A 146 -52.56 -5.10 40.59
C PRO A 146 -52.98 -6.36 41.34
N GLN A 147 -52.31 -6.63 42.45
CA GLN A 147 -52.75 -7.59 43.44
C GLN A 147 -54.11 -7.09 43.97
N SER A 148 -55.18 -7.64 43.41
CA SER A 148 -56.54 -7.34 43.86
C SER A 148 -56.74 -8.01 45.22
N THR A 149 -57.08 -7.16 46.17
CA THR A 149 -57.38 -7.37 47.58
C THR A 149 -58.34 -8.52 47.87
N SER A 150 -58.02 -9.34 48.87
CA SER A 150 -59.01 -9.72 49.90
C SER A 150 -58.32 -10.14 51.19
N ASN A 151 -58.83 -9.59 52.29
CA ASN A 151 -58.31 -9.57 53.65
C ASN A 151 -58.47 -10.92 54.40
N ALA A 152 -57.58 -11.19 55.37
CA ALA A 152 -57.83 -11.74 56.73
C ALA A 152 -56.64 -12.58 57.28
N PRO A 153 -56.47 -12.70 58.62
CA PRO A 153 -55.15 -12.70 59.25
C PRO A 153 -54.69 -14.03 59.89
N MET A 154 -53.37 -14.12 60.08
CA MET A 154 -52.58 -14.91 61.03
C MET A 154 -52.81 -16.43 61.16
N SER A 155 -51.80 -17.20 60.76
CA SER A 155 -51.25 -18.25 61.63
C SER A 155 -49.79 -18.55 61.28
N SER A 156 -49.00 -18.66 62.34
CA SER A 156 -47.57 -18.97 62.34
C SER A 156 -47.28 -20.35 61.78
N GLY A 157 -46.46 -20.41 60.73
CA GLY A 157 -45.92 -21.65 60.19
C GLY A 157 -44.62 -21.34 59.48
N SER A 158 -43.50 -21.65 60.13
CA SER A 158 -42.15 -21.56 59.58
C SER A 158 -42.03 -22.46 58.35
N ILE A 159 -42.07 -21.87 57.16
CA ILE A 159 -41.77 -22.56 55.90
C ILE A 159 -40.44 -22.02 55.36
N SER A 160 -39.50 -22.95 55.29
CA SER A 160 -38.16 -22.85 54.73
C SER A 160 -38.12 -22.05 53.42
N LEU A 161 -37.41 -20.92 53.45
CA LEU A 161 -36.94 -20.20 52.27
C LEU A 161 -35.80 -21.00 51.63
N ASN A 162 -36.14 -21.86 50.68
CA ASN A 162 -35.20 -22.37 49.68
C ASN A 162 -35.76 -22.10 48.28
N SER A 163 -35.82 -20.82 47.90
CA SER A 163 -35.97 -20.42 46.51
C SER A 163 -34.58 -20.42 45.85
N ARG A 164 -34.24 -21.53 45.20
CA ARG A 164 -33.13 -21.60 44.24
C ARG A 164 -33.47 -20.72 43.04
N TYR A 165 -33.10 -19.45 43.08
CA TYR A 165 -32.78 -18.71 41.87
C TYR A 165 -31.35 -19.05 41.45
N SER A 166 -31.17 -20.24 40.87
CA SER A 166 -29.94 -20.62 40.18
C SER A 166 -30.17 -20.50 38.68
N SER A 167 -30.10 -19.28 38.15
CA SER A 167 -30.13 -19.00 36.70
C SER A 167 -29.34 -17.75 36.33
N GLY A 168 -28.30 -17.39 37.11
CA GLY A 168 -27.44 -16.24 36.84
C GLY A 168 -26.11 -16.58 36.14
N ASN A 169 -25.70 -17.86 36.13
CA ASN A 169 -24.30 -18.20 35.80
C ASN A 169 -24.04 -18.69 34.37
N SER A 170 -25.07 -18.90 33.54
CA SER A 170 -24.85 -19.37 32.15
C SER A 170 -24.40 -18.25 31.21
N LEU A 171 -24.86 -17.01 31.44
CA LEU A 171 -24.64 -15.90 30.50
C LEU A 171 -23.26 -15.23 30.67
N LEU A 172 -22.71 -15.29 31.87
CA LEU A 172 -21.40 -14.74 32.21
C LEU A 172 -20.23 -15.56 31.62
N HIS A 173 -20.47 -16.84 31.32
CA HIS A 173 -19.49 -17.69 30.62
C HIS A 173 -19.39 -17.37 29.12
N HIS A 174 -20.45 -16.84 28.50
CA HIS A 174 -20.42 -16.43 27.09
C HIS A 174 -19.68 -15.10 26.85
N LEU A 175 -19.58 -14.25 27.87
CA LEU A 175 -18.89 -12.95 27.79
C LEU A 175 -17.38 -13.05 28.06
N LYS A 176 -16.90 -14.17 28.65
CA LYS A 176 -15.48 -14.35 28.99
C LYS A 176 -14.55 -14.71 27.82
N PHE A 177 -15.07 -14.93 26.61
CA PHE A 177 -14.25 -15.23 25.42
C PHE A 177 -13.72 -13.99 24.67
N PHE A 178 -13.99 -12.78 25.16
CA PHE A 178 -13.51 -11.54 24.53
C PHE A 178 -12.19 -11.06 25.16
N ASN A 179 -11.13 -11.85 25.05
CA ASN A 179 -9.76 -11.34 25.27
C ASN A 179 -9.06 -11.19 23.92
N LEU A 180 -9.03 -9.95 23.43
CA LEU A 180 -8.56 -9.54 22.12
C LEU A 180 -7.07 -9.16 22.19
N ASN A 181 -6.18 -10.03 21.72
CA ASN A 181 -4.84 -9.63 21.27
C ASN A 181 -4.87 -9.50 19.74
N LEU A 182 -5.43 -8.39 19.24
CA LEU A 182 -5.49 -8.12 17.79
C LEU A 182 -4.50 -7.03 17.34
N SER A 183 -3.93 -6.22 18.25
CA SER A 183 -2.94 -5.19 17.90
C SER A 183 -1.52 -5.74 17.74
N ASN A 184 -1.11 -6.66 18.61
CA ASN A 184 0.31 -6.99 18.76
C ASN A 184 0.85 -7.84 17.60
N THR A 185 0.00 -8.64 16.94
CA THR A 185 0.40 -9.48 15.80
C THR A 185 0.48 -8.67 14.50
N THR A 186 -0.41 -7.70 14.30
CA THR A 186 -0.36 -6.80 13.16
C THR A 186 0.86 -5.89 13.22
N ASP A 187 1.18 -5.33 14.39
CA ASP A 187 2.33 -4.43 14.53
C ASP A 187 3.67 -5.16 14.39
N ALA A 188 3.80 -6.39 14.90
CA ALA A 188 5.00 -7.22 14.73
C ALA A 188 5.21 -7.65 13.27
N MET A 189 4.13 -7.98 12.55
CA MET A 189 4.23 -8.32 11.12
C MET A 189 4.53 -7.10 10.24
N ILE A 190 4.03 -5.91 10.62
CA ILE A 190 4.37 -4.63 9.96
C ILE A 190 5.85 -4.30 10.16
N ALA A 191 6.38 -4.42 11.39
CA ALA A 191 7.79 -4.16 11.68
C ALA A 191 8.74 -5.11 10.91
N HIS A 192 8.39 -6.40 10.83
CA HIS A 192 9.19 -7.39 10.13
C HIS A 192 9.19 -7.20 8.60
N ALA A 193 8.06 -6.83 8.02
CA ALA A 193 7.95 -6.56 6.57
C ALA A 193 8.70 -5.28 6.15
N ILE A 194 8.72 -4.24 7.00
CA ILE A 194 9.48 -3.02 6.77
C ILE A 194 11.00 -3.31 6.80
N HIS A 195 11.46 -4.18 7.70
CA HIS A 195 12.87 -4.57 7.77
C HIS A 195 13.35 -5.37 6.55
N GLN A 196 12.57 -6.37 6.09
CA GLN A 196 12.94 -7.16 4.91
C GLN A 196 13.00 -6.32 3.62
N SER A 197 12.15 -5.31 3.48
CA SER A 197 12.17 -4.42 2.31
C SER A 197 13.43 -3.53 2.22
N LYS A 198 14.08 -3.24 3.34
CA LYS A 198 15.35 -2.49 3.39
C LYS A 198 16.56 -3.37 3.08
N GLU A 199 16.51 -4.66 3.40
CA GLU A 199 17.62 -5.59 3.16
C GLU A 199 17.68 -6.06 1.70
N THR A 200 16.53 -6.27 1.04
CA THR A 200 16.49 -6.62 -0.39
C THR A 200 16.84 -5.48 -1.35
N ALA A 201 17.07 -4.27 -0.84
CA ALA A 201 17.56 -3.12 -1.61
C ALA A 201 19.09 -3.05 -1.71
N LYS A 202 19.82 -3.96 -1.03
CA LYS A 202 21.26 -4.19 -1.25
C LYS A 202 21.43 -5.33 -2.26
N VAL A 203 21.10 -5.06 -3.53
CA VAL A 203 21.55 -5.92 -4.63
C VAL A 203 22.81 -5.29 -5.21
N ASP A 204 23.83 -6.12 -5.31
CA ASP A 204 25.22 -5.82 -5.66
C ASP A 204 25.41 -4.76 -6.76
N ASP A 205 26.02 -3.65 -6.37
CA ASP A 205 26.60 -2.64 -7.24
C ASP A 205 28.00 -3.09 -7.72
N SER A 206 28.06 -4.24 -8.39
CA SER A 206 29.29 -4.72 -9.03
C SER A 206 29.22 -4.56 -10.54
N GLY A 207 29.47 -3.32 -10.98
CA GLY A 207 29.75 -3.03 -12.38
C GLY A 207 29.18 -1.70 -12.82
N SER A 208 29.85 -0.60 -12.46
CA SER A 208 29.60 0.69 -13.08
C SER A 208 29.76 0.55 -14.61
N PRO A 209 28.72 0.80 -15.42
CA PRO A 209 28.93 0.97 -16.85
C PRO A 209 29.80 2.22 -17.01
N LYS A 210 30.95 2.08 -17.68
CA LYS A 210 31.80 3.22 -18.04
C LYS A 210 30.91 4.29 -18.67
N SER A 211 30.82 5.45 -18.03
CA SER A 211 30.04 6.58 -18.50
C SER A 211 30.71 7.13 -19.76
N ILE A 212 30.09 6.93 -20.91
CA ILE A 212 30.55 7.53 -22.17
C ILE A 212 29.93 8.93 -22.25
N LYS A 213 30.79 9.93 -22.45
CA LYS A 213 30.41 11.35 -22.55
C LYS A 213 29.63 11.56 -23.84
N PHE A 214 28.36 11.90 -23.75
CA PHE A 214 27.66 12.48 -24.89
C PHE A 214 28.19 13.91 -25.07
N PHE A 215 28.89 14.17 -26.16
CA PHE A 215 29.26 15.53 -26.54
C PHE A 215 28.00 16.27 -27.00
N PHE A 216 27.37 16.99 -26.08
CA PHE A 216 26.44 18.04 -26.42
C PHE A 216 27.24 19.22 -26.96
N THR A 217 27.50 19.23 -28.27
CA THR A 217 28.01 20.42 -28.94
C THR A 217 26.88 21.44 -29.02
N SER A 218 26.97 22.51 -28.22
CA SER A 218 26.17 23.72 -28.43
C SER A 218 26.78 24.47 -29.61
N LYS A 219 25.95 24.80 -30.61
CA LYS A 219 26.26 25.84 -31.59
C LYS A 219 25.75 27.17 -31.07
#